data_AF-A0A2V5VVQ4-F1
#
_entry.id   AF-A0A2V5VVQ4-F1
#
_cell.length_a   1.000
_cell.length_b   1.000
_cell.length_c   1.000
_cell.angle_alpha   90.00
_cell.angle_beta   90.00
_cell.angle_gamma   90.00
#
_symmetry.space_group_name_H-M   'P 1'
#
loop_
_entity.id
_entity.type
_entity.pdbx_description
1 polymer ?
#
loop_
_entity_poly.entity_id
_entity_poly.type
_entity_poly.pdbx_seq_one_letter_code
_entity_poly.pdbx_strand_id
1 'polypeptide(L)'
;GPRYSFPTWFFDYDNDGWLDIFIAGFGIKDVGDIAADYLGLPTKAERARLYHNNHDGTFTDVTKAAHLYKVLLGMACNFGDLDNDGYLDFYIGTGDPDLSTLIPNRMFRNAGGKFFQDVTTAGGFGHLQKGHGIAFADLDNDGDQDIFANMGGAYTGDIYRKALFENPGNTNHWLKLKLVGVKSNRAGIGARIKVTVETEAGQRTIYKAVNSGGSFGANPLRQEIGLGQAKSIKEVEIYWPSSGLTQKFDHLALDSCYTVREGDSRPVLVKLKSFRLSNVPQGHHHH
;
A
#
# COMPACT_ATOMS: atom_id res chain seq x y z
N GLY A 1 8.03 -10.74 -18.43
CA GLY A 1 6.76 -10.33 -17.81
C GLY A 1 5.57 -10.82 -18.61
N PRO A 2 4.34 -10.52 -18.16
CA PRO A 2 3.12 -10.79 -18.93
C PRO A 2 3.09 -9.99 -20.23
N ARG A 3 2.47 -10.52 -21.29
CA ARG A 3 2.33 -9.82 -22.58
C ARG A 3 1.17 -8.82 -22.57
N TYR A 4 0.13 -9.12 -21.79
CA TYR A 4 -1.02 -8.24 -21.57
C TYR A 4 -1.07 -7.86 -20.09
N SER A 5 -1.00 -6.56 -19.81
CA SER A 5 -1.20 -5.97 -18.50
C SER A 5 -1.94 -4.65 -18.66
N PHE A 6 -2.70 -4.25 -17.65
CA PHE A 6 -3.42 -2.98 -17.65
C PHE A 6 -2.55 -1.88 -17.00
N PRO A 7 -2.31 -1.86 -15.68
CA PRO A 7 -1.30 -0.98 -15.08
C PRO A 7 -0.02 -1.74 -14.65
N THR A 8 1.01 -0.96 -14.34
CA THR A 8 2.28 -1.36 -13.70
C THR A 8 2.53 -0.40 -12.54
N TRP A 9 3.00 -0.90 -11.41
CA TRP A 9 3.19 -0.11 -10.20
C TRP A 9 4.61 -0.20 -9.65
N PHE A 10 5.02 0.87 -8.97
CA PHE A 10 6.32 1.00 -8.33
C PHE A 10 6.15 1.19 -6.82
N PHE A 11 6.76 0.34 -6.02
CA PHE A 11 6.78 0.40 -4.57
C PHE A 11 7.99 -0.36 -4.04
N ASP A 12 8.46 0.00 -2.84
CA ASP A 12 9.58 -0.66 -2.17
C ASP A 12 9.00 -1.78 -1.29
N TYR A 13 9.05 -3.04 -1.76
CA TYR A 13 8.36 -4.14 -1.06
C TYR A 13 9.20 -4.75 0.05
N ASP A 14 10.53 -4.71 -0.06
CA ASP A 14 11.45 -5.28 0.91
C ASP A 14 12.15 -4.25 1.80
N ASN A 15 11.78 -2.97 1.63
CA ASN A 15 12.18 -1.86 2.47
C ASN A 15 13.70 -1.62 2.39
N ASP A 16 14.25 -1.69 1.18
CA ASP A 16 15.68 -1.49 0.90
C ASP A 16 16.01 -0.05 0.42
N GLY A 17 14.99 0.79 0.25
CA GLY A 17 15.09 2.17 -0.19
C GLY A 17 14.96 2.36 -1.71
N TRP A 18 14.75 1.29 -2.47
CA TRP A 18 14.59 1.29 -3.91
C TRP A 18 13.20 0.81 -4.32
N LEU A 19 12.68 1.41 -5.39
CA LEU A 19 11.36 1.01 -5.90
C LEU A 19 11.51 -0.22 -6.80
N ASP A 20 10.71 -1.23 -6.50
CA ASP A 20 10.50 -2.45 -7.26
C ASP A 20 9.34 -2.30 -8.23
N ILE A 21 9.13 -3.32 -9.07
CA ILE A 21 8.08 -3.29 -10.10
C ILE A 21 7.10 -4.43 -9.87
N PHE A 22 5.82 -4.08 -9.73
CA PHE A 22 4.72 -5.04 -9.71
C PHE A 22 3.82 -4.87 -10.94
N ILE A 23 3.46 -6.01 -11.54
CA ILE A 23 2.63 -6.11 -12.74
C ILE A 23 1.59 -7.19 -12.48
N ALA A 24 0.29 -6.90 -12.56
CA ALA A 24 -0.74 -7.89 -12.21
C ALA A 24 -1.02 -8.93 -13.30
N GLY A 25 -0.75 -8.61 -14.58
CA GLY A 25 -1.23 -9.39 -15.71
C GLY A 25 -2.72 -9.18 -15.96
N PHE A 26 -3.11 -9.21 -17.24
CA PHE A 26 -4.47 -8.87 -17.69
C PHE A 26 -4.85 -9.69 -18.93
N GLY A 27 -4.88 -11.01 -18.80
CA GLY A 27 -5.22 -11.89 -19.91
C GLY A 27 -5.69 -13.25 -19.44
N ILE A 28 -6.98 -13.52 -19.56
CA ILE A 28 -7.62 -14.82 -19.37
C ILE A 28 -8.43 -15.16 -20.61
N LYS A 29 -8.73 -16.45 -20.80
CA LYS A 29 -9.71 -16.89 -21.77
C LYS A 29 -11.14 -16.78 -21.23
N ASP A 30 -11.34 -17.24 -20.01
CA ASP A 30 -12.62 -17.25 -19.29
C ASP A 30 -12.37 -17.49 -17.78
N VAL A 31 -13.42 -17.43 -16.96
CA VAL A 31 -13.33 -17.66 -15.50
C VAL A 31 -12.76 -19.05 -15.14
N GLY A 32 -12.77 -20.00 -16.08
CA GLY A 32 -12.13 -21.30 -15.90
C GLY A 32 -10.62 -21.21 -15.67
N ASP A 33 -9.95 -20.21 -16.24
CA ASP A 33 -8.51 -19.98 -15.98
C ASP A 33 -8.25 -19.54 -14.52
N ILE A 34 -9.20 -18.81 -13.92
CA ILE A 34 -9.14 -18.40 -12.52
C ILE A 34 -9.34 -19.61 -11.62
N ALA A 35 -10.35 -20.44 -11.92
CA ALA A 35 -10.56 -21.69 -11.19
C ALA A 35 -9.36 -22.63 -11.29
N ALA A 36 -8.78 -22.76 -12.50
CA ALA A 36 -7.58 -23.55 -12.72
C ALA A 36 -6.41 -23.04 -11.86
N ASP A 37 -6.20 -21.72 -11.78
CA ASP A 37 -5.17 -21.13 -10.91
C ASP A 37 -5.36 -21.51 -9.43
N TYR A 38 -6.58 -21.35 -8.90
CA TYR A 38 -6.90 -21.70 -7.51
C TYR A 38 -6.72 -23.19 -7.22
N LEU A 39 -7.02 -24.05 -8.19
CA LEU A 39 -6.90 -25.51 -8.07
C LEU A 39 -5.47 -26.02 -8.37
N GLY A 40 -4.53 -25.13 -8.71
CA GLY A 40 -3.18 -25.52 -9.12
C GLY A 40 -3.12 -26.28 -10.45
N LEU A 41 -4.16 -26.14 -11.27
CA LEU A 41 -4.24 -26.75 -12.59
C LEU A 41 -3.54 -25.89 -13.65
N PRO A 42 -3.06 -26.50 -14.75
CA PRO A 42 -2.47 -25.74 -15.85
C PRO A 42 -3.45 -24.74 -16.46
N THR A 43 -2.98 -23.53 -16.71
CA THR A 43 -3.71 -22.46 -17.42
C THR A 43 -2.73 -21.65 -18.27
N LYS A 44 -3.24 -21.07 -19.35
CA LYS A 44 -2.49 -20.13 -20.22
C LYS A 44 -2.69 -18.66 -19.84
N ALA A 45 -3.43 -18.38 -18.77
CA ALA A 45 -3.67 -17.03 -18.31
C ALA A 45 -2.38 -16.31 -17.91
N GLU A 46 -2.39 -15.00 -18.14
CA GLU A 46 -1.35 -14.10 -17.68
C GLU A 46 -1.36 -14.03 -16.16
N ARG A 47 -0.15 -14.06 -15.59
CA ARG A 47 0.07 -14.07 -14.15
C ARG A 47 0.82 -12.83 -13.74
N ALA A 48 0.61 -12.42 -12.50
CA ALA A 48 1.34 -11.30 -11.93
C ALA A 48 2.85 -11.55 -11.92
N ARG A 49 3.62 -10.47 -11.85
CA ARG A 49 5.07 -10.46 -11.70
C ARG A 49 5.50 -9.41 -10.68
N LEU A 50 6.45 -9.79 -9.85
CA LEU A 50 7.19 -8.90 -8.97
C LEU A 50 8.67 -8.96 -9.34
N TYR A 51 9.25 -7.80 -9.58
CA TYR A 51 10.64 -7.62 -9.99
C TYR A 51 11.37 -6.79 -8.95
N HIS A 52 12.32 -7.42 -8.25
CA HIS A 52 13.19 -6.75 -7.28
C HIS A 52 14.25 -5.93 -8.02
N ASN A 53 14.48 -4.70 -7.56
CA ASN A 53 15.47 -3.78 -8.11
C ASN A 53 16.89 -4.13 -7.61
N ASN A 54 17.81 -4.48 -8.52
CA ASN A 54 19.17 -4.86 -8.14
C ASN A 54 20.11 -3.65 -7.89
N HIS A 55 19.58 -2.42 -7.94
CA HIS A 55 20.29 -1.14 -7.73
C HIS A 55 21.35 -0.79 -8.78
N ASP A 56 21.39 -1.53 -9.89
CA ASP A 56 22.33 -1.35 -11.00
C ASP A 56 21.61 -1.11 -12.35
N GLY A 57 20.30 -0.85 -12.30
CA GLY A 57 19.44 -0.71 -13.47
C GLY A 57 18.88 -2.03 -14.00
N THR A 58 19.21 -3.17 -13.38
CA THR A 58 18.62 -4.48 -13.66
C THR A 58 17.61 -4.88 -12.60
N PHE A 59 16.80 -5.90 -12.92
CA PHE A 59 15.76 -6.41 -12.05
C PHE A 59 15.74 -7.94 -12.01
N THR A 60 15.42 -8.51 -10.85
CA THR A 60 15.28 -9.95 -10.62
C THR A 60 13.83 -10.34 -10.46
N ASP A 61 13.35 -11.34 -11.23
CA ASP A 61 11.99 -11.88 -11.07
C ASP A 61 11.89 -12.70 -9.78
N VAL A 62 11.28 -12.12 -8.75
CA VAL A 62 11.09 -12.75 -7.43
C VAL A 62 9.66 -13.26 -7.23
N THR A 63 8.84 -13.25 -8.27
CA THR A 63 7.39 -13.50 -8.20
C THR A 63 7.01 -14.78 -7.45
N LYS A 64 7.71 -15.89 -7.73
CA LYS A 64 7.42 -17.17 -7.09
C LYS A 64 7.86 -17.18 -5.63
N ALA A 65 9.04 -16.65 -5.33
CA ALA A 65 9.55 -16.55 -3.96
C ALA A 65 8.64 -15.66 -3.11
N ALA A 66 8.10 -14.59 -3.70
CA ALA A 66 7.16 -13.69 -3.06
C ALA A 66 5.71 -14.23 -2.97
N HIS A 67 5.45 -15.44 -3.46
CA HIS A 67 4.12 -16.07 -3.52
C HIS A 67 3.07 -15.32 -4.37
N LEU A 68 3.51 -14.52 -5.35
CA LEU A 68 2.65 -13.72 -6.22
C LEU A 68 2.45 -14.30 -7.62
N TYR A 69 2.89 -15.53 -7.89
CA TYR A 69 2.72 -16.17 -9.20
C TYR A 69 1.28 -16.65 -9.42
N LYS A 70 0.33 -15.71 -9.45
CA LYS A 70 -1.13 -15.91 -9.44
C LYS A 70 -1.78 -15.21 -10.62
N VAL A 71 -2.95 -15.68 -11.05
CA VAL A 71 -3.81 -14.93 -11.98
C VAL A 71 -4.61 -13.92 -11.16
N LEU A 72 -4.38 -12.64 -11.40
CA LEU A 72 -5.01 -11.54 -10.64
C LEU A 72 -6.03 -10.76 -11.45
N LEU A 73 -5.75 -10.50 -12.74
CA LEU A 73 -6.59 -9.60 -13.55
C LEU A 73 -6.73 -8.21 -12.94
N GLY A 74 -5.59 -7.63 -12.53
CA GLY A 74 -5.58 -6.34 -11.82
C GLY A 74 -5.94 -5.17 -12.73
N MET A 75 -6.98 -4.43 -12.36
CA MET A 75 -7.34 -3.13 -12.95
C MET A 75 -6.82 -1.97 -12.09
N ALA A 76 -6.92 -2.13 -10.78
CA ALA A 76 -6.61 -1.12 -9.79
C ALA A 76 -5.77 -1.72 -8.67
N CYS A 77 -4.82 -0.99 -8.14
CA CYS A 77 -4.06 -1.40 -6.97
C CYS A 77 -3.57 -0.16 -6.26
N ASN A 78 -3.41 -0.25 -4.95
CA ASN A 78 -2.63 0.71 -4.20
C ASN A 78 -1.93 0.01 -3.03
N PHE A 79 -0.94 0.67 -2.46
CA PHE A 79 -0.06 0.11 -1.43
C PHE A 79 -0.22 0.91 -0.14
N GLY A 80 -0.17 0.22 1.00
CA GLY A 80 -0.29 0.81 2.33
C GLY A 80 0.33 -0.09 3.36
N ASP A 81 0.45 0.38 4.59
CA ASP A 81 1.00 -0.37 5.72
C ASP A 81 -0.17 -0.69 6.65
N LEU A 82 -0.81 -1.85 6.45
CA LEU A 82 -2.08 -2.21 7.07
C LEU A 82 -1.93 -2.39 8.57
N ASP A 83 -0.82 -2.95 9.02
CA ASP A 83 -0.59 -3.28 10.43
C ASP A 83 0.55 -2.49 11.05
N ASN A 84 0.97 -1.39 10.41
CA ASN A 84 2.03 -0.52 10.84
C ASN A 84 3.37 -1.24 11.10
N ASP A 85 3.63 -2.36 10.41
CA ASP A 85 4.87 -3.11 10.55
C ASP A 85 6.03 -2.52 9.75
N GLY A 86 5.79 -1.49 8.94
CA GLY A 86 6.79 -0.78 8.14
C GLY A 86 7.06 -1.43 6.78
N TYR A 87 6.30 -2.46 6.39
CA TYR A 87 6.34 -3.06 5.05
C TYR A 87 5.03 -2.77 4.32
N LEU A 88 5.13 -2.45 3.02
CA LEU A 88 3.94 -2.13 2.24
C LEU A 88 3.20 -3.41 1.82
N ASP A 89 1.95 -3.48 2.23
CA ASP A 89 0.88 -4.36 1.77
C ASP A 89 0.22 -3.79 0.51
N PHE A 90 -0.68 -4.56 -0.11
CA PHE A 90 -1.49 -4.02 -1.19
C PHE A 90 -2.87 -4.67 -1.32
N TYR A 91 -3.82 -3.83 -1.72
CA TYR A 91 -5.16 -4.27 -2.14
C TYR A 91 -5.26 -4.11 -3.65
N ILE A 92 -5.69 -5.17 -4.32
CA ILE A 92 -5.86 -5.19 -5.76
C ILE A 92 -7.33 -5.35 -6.14
N GLY A 93 -7.82 -4.35 -6.88
CA GLY A 93 -9.07 -4.40 -7.61
C GLY A 93 -8.91 -5.23 -8.88
N THR A 94 -9.71 -6.30 -9.00
CA THR A 94 -9.63 -7.29 -10.06
C THR A 94 -10.85 -7.22 -10.96
N GLY A 95 -10.74 -7.84 -12.14
CA GLY A 95 -11.83 -8.01 -13.10
C GLY A 95 -11.49 -7.46 -14.48
N ASP A 96 -12.48 -7.39 -15.35
CA ASP A 96 -12.40 -6.77 -16.67
C ASP A 96 -13.80 -6.24 -17.07
N PRO A 97 -13.98 -5.61 -18.25
CA PRO A 97 -15.29 -5.16 -18.67
C PRO A 97 -16.31 -6.29 -18.86
N ASP A 98 -15.93 -7.55 -19.12
CA ASP A 98 -16.91 -8.63 -19.33
C ASP A 98 -17.76 -8.86 -18.06
N LEU A 99 -19.08 -8.96 -18.22
CA LEU A 99 -20.01 -9.19 -17.11
C LEU A 99 -19.98 -10.64 -16.61
N SER A 100 -19.42 -11.56 -17.38
CA SER A 100 -19.24 -12.97 -16.99
C SER A 100 -17.98 -13.22 -16.17
N THR A 101 -17.05 -12.26 -16.12
CA THR A 101 -15.83 -12.36 -15.32
C THR A 101 -16.13 -12.10 -13.84
N LEU A 102 -16.00 -13.15 -13.02
CA LEU A 102 -16.20 -13.09 -11.58
C LEU A 102 -14.91 -13.49 -10.86
N ILE A 103 -14.21 -12.50 -10.34
CA ILE A 103 -12.93 -12.66 -9.64
C ILE A 103 -13.00 -11.82 -8.37
N PRO A 104 -12.60 -12.36 -7.21
CA PRO A 104 -12.53 -11.55 -6.01
C PRO A 104 -11.42 -10.51 -6.13
N ASN A 105 -11.69 -9.28 -5.70
CA ASN A 105 -10.66 -8.37 -5.24
C ASN A 105 -9.86 -9.06 -4.13
N ARG A 106 -8.55 -8.76 -4.04
CA ARG A 106 -7.67 -9.44 -3.09
C ARG A 106 -6.86 -8.46 -2.27
N MET A 107 -6.61 -8.82 -1.01
CA MET A 107 -5.71 -8.10 -0.11
C MET A 107 -4.52 -8.98 0.22
N PHE A 108 -3.31 -8.42 0.06
CA PHE A 108 -2.06 -9.12 0.28
C PHE A 108 -1.25 -8.42 1.36
N ARG A 109 -1.02 -9.12 2.49
CA ARG A 109 -0.16 -8.65 3.56
C ARG A 109 1.29 -9.05 3.30
N ASN A 110 2.22 -8.12 3.42
CA ASN A 110 3.64 -8.32 3.26
C ASN A 110 4.25 -8.93 4.53
N ALA A 111 4.84 -10.12 4.41
CA ALA A 111 5.48 -10.81 5.52
C ALA A 111 6.96 -10.39 5.64
N GLY A 112 7.18 -9.11 5.97
CA GLY A 112 8.51 -8.58 6.27
C GLY A 112 9.47 -8.53 5.08
N GLY A 113 8.96 -8.21 3.89
CA GLY A 113 9.74 -8.10 2.66
C GLY A 113 10.12 -9.44 2.02
N LYS A 114 9.62 -10.57 2.54
CA LYS A 114 10.00 -11.91 2.06
C LYS A 114 9.00 -12.49 1.07
N PHE A 115 7.72 -12.41 1.42
CA PHE A 115 6.62 -12.92 0.61
C PHE A 115 5.30 -12.27 1.02
N PHE A 116 4.27 -12.45 0.20
CA PHE A 116 2.93 -11.94 0.47
C PHE A 116 1.97 -13.05 0.90
N GLN A 117 1.17 -12.75 1.91
CA GLN A 117 0.08 -13.56 2.42
C GLN A 117 -1.23 -13.05 1.80
N ASP A 118 -1.99 -13.93 1.16
CA ASP A 118 -3.35 -13.60 0.72
C ASP A 118 -4.28 -13.60 1.95
N VAL A 119 -4.62 -12.41 2.43
CA VAL A 119 -5.45 -12.21 3.63
C VAL A 119 -6.90 -11.86 3.26
N THR A 120 -7.29 -12.05 2.00
CA THR A 120 -8.59 -11.64 1.46
C THR A 120 -9.76 -12.16 2.28
N THR A 121 -9.77 -13.46 2.58
CA THR A 121 -10.84 -14.08 3.35
C THR A 121 -10.74 -13.77 4.84
N ALA A 122 -9.54 -13.89 5.41
CA ALA A 122 -9.33 -13.73 6.86
C ALA A 122 -9.61 -12.29 7.33
N GLY A 123 -9.32 -11.29 6.50
CA GLY A 123 -9.59 -9.89 6.78
C GLY A 123 -10.92 -9.36 6.24
N GLY A 124 -11.76 -10.20 5.61
CA GLY A 124 -13.07 -9.76 5.12
C GLY A 124 -13.01 -8.80 3.92
N PHE A 125 -11.92 -8.82 3.16
CA PHE A 125 -11.66 -7.92 2.02
C PHE A 125 -12.32 -8.38 0.71
N GLY A 126 -12.87 -9.58 0.67
CA GLY A 126 -13.37 -10.21 -0.55
C GLY A 126 -14.60 -9.51 -1.14
N HIS A 127 -14.46 -8.99 -2.37
CA HIS A 127 -15.56 -8.47 -3.18
C HIS A 127 -15.50 -9.02 -4.60
N LEU A 128 -16.63 -9.49 -5.14
CA LEU A 128 -16.72 -10.01 -6.51
C LEU A 128 -16.99 -8.92 -7.56
N GLN A 129 -17.39 -7.73 -7.12
CA GLN A 129 -17.57 -6.60 -8.02
C GLN A 129 -16.22 -6.06 -8.45
N LYS A 130 -16.13 -5.72 -9.74
CA LYS A 130 -14.92 -5.24 -10.41
C LYS A 130 -14.30 -4.08 -9.64
N GLY A 131 -13.06 -4.23 -9.19
CA GLY A 131 -12.38 -3.20 -8.41
C GLY A 131 -11.73 -2.16 -9.32
N HIS A 132 -12.13 -0.88 -9.19
CA HIS A 132 -11.59 0.21 -10.01
C HIS A 132 -10.76 1.21 -9.22
N GLY A 133 -11.17 1.70 -8.04
CA GLY A 133 -10.41 2.77 -7.37
C GLY A 133 -10.00 2.36 -5.97
N ILE A 134 -8.71 2.23 -5.70
CA ILE A 134 -8.18 1.80 -4.39
C ILE A 134 -7.36 2.92 -3.76
N ALA A 135 -7.63 3.21 -2.48
CA ALA A 135 -6.84 4.13 -1.67
C ALA A 135 -6.68 3.60 -0.24
N PHE A 136 -5.45 3.67 0.27
CA PHE A 136 -5.12 3.50 1.68
C PHE A 136 -5.00 4.87 2.33
N ALA A 137 -5.65 5.05 3.47
CA ALA A 137 -5.57 6.28 4.25
C ALA A 137 -6.07 6.00 5.67
N ASP A 138 -5.39 6.54 6.67
CA ASP A 138 -6.00 6.77 7.98
C ASP A 138 -7.08 7.86 7.85
N LEU A 139 -8.34 7.45 7.71
CA LEU A 139 -9.45 8.36 7.46
C LEU A 139 -9.97 8.99 8.75
N ASP A 140 -9.93 8.26 9.84
CA ASP A 140 -10.51 8.66 11.11
C ASP A 140 -9.50 9.29 12.09
N ASN A 141 -8.22 9.29 11.70
CA ASN A 141 -7.06 9.85 12.38
C ASN A 141 -6.68 9.09 13.67
N ASP A 142 -6.89 7.78 13.72
CA ASP A 142 -6.60 6.95 14.89
C ASP A 142 -5.20 6.32 14.90
N GLY A 143 -4.55 6.23 13.74
CA GLY A 143 -3.18 5.73 13.65
C GLY A 143 -2.98 4.56 12.70
N ASP A 144 -4.03 4.02 12.12
CA ASP A 144 -3.93 2.93 11.17
C ASP A 144 -4.65 3.22 9.86
N GLN A 145 -4.19 2.54 8.80
CA GLN A 145 -4.70 2.81 7.46
C GLN A 145 -5.98 2.02 7.21
N ASP A 146 -7.04 2.73 6.85
CA ASP A 146 -8.23 2.17 6.25
C ASP A 146 -8.05 1.96 4.74
N ILE A 147 -8.96 1.18 4.15
CA ILE A 147 -9.00 0.99 2.70
C ILE A 147 -10.33 1.47 2.15
N PHE A 148 -10.28 2.37 1.18
CA PHE A 148 -11.43 2.74 0.37
C PHE A 148 -11.35 2.09 -1.01
N ALA A 149 -12.44 1.41 -1.41
CA ALA A 149 -12.54 0.72 -2.68
C ALA A 149 -13.80 1.16 -3.47
N ASN A 150 -13.58 1.75 -4.64
CA ASN A 150 -14.61 2.00 -5.63
C ASN A 150 -14.79 0.76 -6.53
N MET A 151 -16.03 0.30 -6.65
CA MET A 151 -16.38 -0.95 -7.33
C MET A 151 -17.43 -0.75 -8.42
N GLY A 152 -17.27 -1.52 -9.50
CA GLY A 152 -18.16 -1.46 -10.65
C GLY A 152 -18.06 -0.16 -11.44
N GLY A 153 -18.98 0.01 -12.39
CA GLY A 153 -19.10 1.23 -13.19
C GLY A 153 -18.42 1.20 -14.56
N ALA A 154 -17.99 0.02 -15.03
CA ALA A 154 -17.61 -0.15 -16.43
C ALA A 154 -18.87 -0.03 -17.33
N TYR A 155 -20.01 -0.50 -16.82
CA TYR A 155 -21.33 -0.31 -17.41
C TYR A 155 -22.31 0.25 -16.37
N THR A 156 -23.38 0.90 -16.84
CA THR A 156 -24.43 1.39 -15.93
C THR A 156 -25.04 0.26 -15.09
N GLY A 157 -25.12 -0.96 -15.65
CA GLY A 157 -25.68 -2.13 -14.98
C GLY A 157 -24.77 -2.80 -13.95
N ASP A 158 -23.47 -2.48 -13.91
CA ASP A 158 -22.51 -3.07 -12.97
C ASP A 158 -22.03 -2.11 -11.88
N ILE A 159 -22.65 -0.93 -11.76
CA ILE A 159 -22.41 0.01 -10.66
C ILE A 159 -22.68 -0.70 -9.33
N TYR A 160 -21.76 -0.54 -8.38
CA TYR A 160 -21.91 -1.08 -7.04
C TYR A 160 -21.63 -0.04 -5.96
N ARG A 161 -22.00 -0.38 -4.72
CA ARG A 161 -21.62 0.45 -3.57
C ARG A 161 -20.12 0.40 -3.38
N LYS A 162 -19.54 1.56 -3.07
CA LYS A 162 -18.14 1.65 -2.63
C LYS A 162 -18.01 0.97 -1.28
N ALA A 163 -16.88 0.35 -1.01
CA ALA A 163 -16.56 -0.17 0.32
C ALA A 163 -15.54 0.72 1.01
N LEU A 164 -15.71 0.80 2.32
CA LEU A 164 -14.72 1.31 3.26
C LEU A 164 -14.45 0.15 4.23
N PHE A 165 -13.20 -0.30 4.27
CA PHE A 165 -12.73 -1.26 5.25
C PHE A 165 -12.08 -0.46 6.37
N GLU A 166 -12.82 -0.29 7.47
CA GLU A 166 -12.32 0.30 8.71
C GLU A 166 -11.35 -0.69 9.34
N ASN A 167 -10.11 -0.26 9.54
CA ASN A 167 -9.09 -1.07 10.18
C ASN A 167 -9.32 -1.04 11.70
N PRO A 168 -9.37 -2.19 12.39
CA PRO A 168 -9.68 -2.23 13.82
C PRO A 168 -8.48 -1.84 14.71
N GLY A 169 -7.39 -1.34 14.14
CA GLY A 169 -6.16 -1.02 14.84
C GLY A 169 -5.23 -2.19 15.13
N ASN A 170 -4.05 -1.82 15.62
CA ASN A 170 -2.97 -2.72 15.99
C ASN A 170 -2.13 -2.10 17.14
N THR A 171 -1.11 -2.82 17.61
CA THR A 171 -0.23 -2.36 18.70
C THR A 171 1.08 -1.77 18.20
N ASN A 172 1.28 -1.63 16.90
CA ASN A 172 2.49 -1.05 16.33
C ASN A 172 2.40 0.47 16.30
N HIS A 173 3.56 1.11 16.32
CA HIS A 173 3.67 2.56 16.30
C HIS A 173 3.68 3.10 14.87
N TRP A 174 3.36 4.38 14.71
CA TRP A 174 3.34 5.03 13.40
C TRP A 174 3.95 6.43 13.43
N LEU A 175 4.31 6.95 12.25
CA LEU A 175 4.71 8.34 12.04
C LEU A 175 4.02 8.89 10.80
N LYS A 176 3.41 10.07 10.93
CA LYS A 176 2.80 10.79 9.80
C LYS A 176 3.62 12.01 9.42
N LEU A 177 3.95 12.14 8.14
CA LEU A 177 4.73 13.25 7.57
C LEU A 177 3.99 13.87 6.38
N LYS A 178 3.62 15.14 6.50
CA LYS A 178 3.16 15.97 5.38
C LYS A 178 4.32 16.81 4.88
N LEU A 179 4.79 16.53 3.67
CA LEU A 179 5.87 17.28 3.07
C LEU A 179 5.34 18.47 2.26
N VAL A 180 6.01 19.62 2.38
CA VAL A 180 5.71 20.83 1.60
C VAL A 180 6.99 21.32 0.93
N GLY A 181 7.12 21.06 -0.37
CA GLY A 181 8.24 21.56 -1.16
C GLY A 181 8.25 23.08 -1.26
N VAL A 182 9.42 23.66 -1.50
CA VAL A 182 9.68 25.08 -1.75
C VAL A 182 10.37 25.28 -3.09
N LYS A 183 11.52 24.61 -3.29
CA LYS A 183 12.21 24.49 -4.58
C LYS A 183 11.72 23.25 -5.33
N SER A 184 11.56 22.16 -4.60
CA SER A 184 10.85 20.97 -5.08
C SER A 184 9.34 21.25 -5.16
N ASN A 185 8.61 20.41 -5.90
CA ASN A 185 7.16 20.60 -6.08
C ASN A 185 6.43 20.66 -4.73
N ARG A 186 5.38 21.49 -4.64
CA ARG A 186 4.67 21.77 -3.37
C ARG A 186 4.08 20.52 -2.71
N ALA A 187 3.73 19.52 -3.52
CA ALA A 187 3.21 18.23 -3.09
C ALA A 187 4.29 17.30 -2.49
N GLY A 188 5.57 17.65 -2.62
CA GLY A 188 6.69 16.83 -2.14
C GLY A 188 6.91 15.55 -2.95
N ILE A 189 6.24 15.37 -4.09
CA ILE A 189 6.32 14.15 -4.90
C ILE A 189 7.77 13.90 -5.33
N GLY A 190 8.22 12.66 -5.18
CA GLY A 190 9.59 12.24 -5.46
C GLY A 190 10.58 12.47 -4.32
N ALA A 191 10.17 13.11 -3.22
CA ALA A 191 10.96 13.12 -2.00
C ALA A 191 11.10 11.71 -1.42
N ARG A 192 12.27 11.43 -0.84
CA ARG A 192 12.59 10.14 -0.21
C ARG A 192 12.76 10.34 1.27
N ILE A 193 12.08 9.53 2.05
CA ILE A 193 12.06 9.56 3.51
C ILE A 193 12.77 8.30 3.99
N LYS A 194 13.67 8.46 4.94
CA LYS A 194 14.33 7.38 5.67
C LYS A 194 14.11 7.61 7.16
N VAL A 195 13.46 6.67 7.83
CA VAL A 195 13.19 6.72 9.27
C VAL A 195 14.03 5.65 9.95
N THR A 196 14.93 6.05 10.84
CA THR A 196 15.70 5.14 11.67
C THR A 196 15.08 5.08 13.06
N VAL A 197 14.73 3.89 13.51
CA VAL A 197 14.10 3.63 14.82
C VAL A 197 14.96 2.70 15.67
N GLU A 198 14.83 2.81 16.98
CA GLU A 198 15.37 1.85 17.94
C GLU A 198 14.28 0.81 18.28
N THR A 199 14.61 -0.47 18.21
CA THR A 199 13.70 -1.58 18.57
C THR A 199 14.35 -2.46 19.64
N GLU A 200 13.66 -3.50 20.11
CA GLU A 200 14.29 -4.52 20.97
C GLU A 200 15.43 -5.26 20.30
N ALA A 201 15.35 -5.49 18.99
CA ALA A 201 16.36 -6.19 18.20
C ALA A 201 17.50 -5.26 17.73
N GLY A 202 17.50 -3.99 18.15
CA GLY A 202 18.43 -2.95 17.71
C GLY A 202 17.81 -1.99 16.70
N GLN A 203 18.66 -1.28 15.96
CA GLN A 203 18.21 -0.26 15.02
C GLN A 203 17.63 -0.86 13.74
N ARG A 204 16.53 -0.27 13.27
CA ARG A 204 15.88 -0.59 11.99
C ARG A 204 15.70 0.69 11.19
N THR A 205 15.84 0.57 9.88
CA THR A 205 15.53 1.66 8.93
C THR A 205 14.28 1.32 8.13
N ILE A 206 13.46 2.33 7.88
CA ILE A 206 12.22 2.23 7.10
C ILE A 206 12.24 3.34 6.05
N TYR A 207 11.94 3.00 4.81
CA TYR A 207 11.96 3.90 3.67
C TYR A 207 10.55 4.18 3.16
N LYS A 208 10.36 5.40 2.65
CA LYS A 208 9.13 5.80 1.98
C LYS A 208 9.44 6.80 0.88
N ALA A 209 8.86 6.61 -0.30
CA ALA A 209 8.87 7.61 -1.36
C ALA A 209 7.52 8.34 -1.40
N VAL A 210 7.53 9.66 -1.55
CA VAL A 210 6.28 10.43 -1.69
C VAL A 210 5.74 10.28 -3.10
N ASN A 211 4.63 9.56 -3.22
CA ASN A 211 3.83 9.43 -4.43
C ASN A 211 2.37 9.11 -4.05
N SER A 212 1.48 9.06 -5.05
CA SER A 212 0.07 8.65 -4.84
C SER A 212 -0.18 7.14 -5.03
N GLY A 213 0.87 6.41 -5.42
CA GLY A 213 0.88 4.96 -5.62
C GLY A 213 0.15 4.51 -6.87
N GLY A 214 -1.15 4.25 -6.69
CA GLY A 214 -1.96 3.36 -7.50
C GLY A 214 -2.40 3.80 -8.90
N SER A 215 -3.17 2.92 -9.54
CA SER A 215 -3.91 3.20 -10.77
C SER A 215 -5.41 3.27 -10.46
N PHE A 216 -6.11 4.21 -11.10
CA PHE A 216 -7.55 4.52 -10.89
C PHE A 216 -7.98 4.88 -9.45
N GLY A 217 -7.04 4.89 -8.51
CA GLY A 217 -7.15 5.46 -7.17
C GLY A 217 -5.82 6.12 -6.78
N ALA A 218 -5.84 6.88 -5.70
CA ALA A 218 -4.69 7.65 -5.24
C ALA A 218 -4.69 7.72 -3.71
N ASN A 219 -3.55 7.42 -3.10
CA ASN A 219 -3.35 7.63 -1.67
C ASN A 219 -3.14 9.12 -1.37
N PRO A 220 -3.43 9.57 -0.13
CA PRO A 220 -3.01 10.87 0.35
C PRO A 220 -1.49 11.05 0.25
N LEU A 221 -1.03 12.28 -0.01
CA LEU A 221 0.40 12.60 -0.07
C LEU A 221 1.05 12.72 1.31
N ARG A 222 0.25 12.83 2.37
CA ARG A 222 0.75 12.71 3.75
C ARG A 222 1.16 11.25 3.94
N GLN A 223 2.46 11.04 4.12
CA GLN A 223 3.02 9.72 4.29
C GLN A 223 2.72 9.23 5.70
N GLU A 224 2.17 8.05 5.77
CA GLU A 224 2.01 7.27 6.98
C GLU A 224 2.96 6.08 6.89
N ILE A 225 3.72 5.93 7.97
CA ILE A 225 4.87 5.04 8.05
C ILE A 225 4.70 4.24 9.33
N GLY A 226 4.40 2.95 9.22
CA GLY A 226 4.47 2.05 10.35
C GLY A 226 5.90 1.90 10.84
N LEU A 227 6.05 1.83 12.15
CA LEU A 227 7.33 1.76 12.85
C LEU A 227 7.51 0.42 13.56
N GLY A 228 6.50 -0.46 13.50
CA GLY A 228 6.45 -1.70 14.28
C GLY A 228 6.50 -1.42 15.78
N GLN A 229 7.20 -2.30 16.50
CA GLN A 229 7.43 -2.18 17.95
C GLN A 229 8.62 -1.25 18.29
N ALA A 230 8.71 -0.09 17.62
CA ALA A 230 9.77 0.88 17.88
C ALA A 230 9.67 1.47 19.29
N LYS A 231 10.80 1.57 19.99
CA LYS A 231 10.92 2.26 21.29
C LYS A 231 11.08 3.77 21.14
N SER A 232 11.70 4.21 20.05
CA SER A 232 11.92 5.62 19.74
C SER A 232 12.35 5.83 18.30
N ILE A 233 12.10 7.02 17.75
CA ILE A 233 12.66 7.48 16.48
C ILE A 233 14.03 8.12 16.76
N LYS A 234 15.07 7.61 16.08
CA LYS A 234 16.45 8.09 16.20
C LYS A 234 16.71 9.24 15.24
N GLU A 235 16.31 9.07 13.98
CA GLU A 235 16.50 10.06 12.93
C GLU A 235 15.44 9.91 11.83
N VAL A 236 14.95 11.02 11.31
CA VAL A 236 14.20 11.11 10.05
C VAL A 236 15.02 11.92 9.05
N GLU A 237 15.41 11.29 7.95
CA GLU A 237 16.09 11.93 6.83
C GLU A 237 15.09 12.13 5.68
N ILE A 238 15.06 13.32 5.09
CA ILE A 238 14.22 13.67 3.94
C ILE A 238 15.08 14.27 2.84
N TYR A 239 15.20 13.55 1.73
CA TYR A 239 15.84 14.02 0.51
C TYR A 239 14.81 14.66 -0.42
N TRP A 240 15.11 15.87 -0.88
CA TRP A 240 14.28 16.66 -1.79
C TRP A 240 14.84 16.64 -3.22
N PRO A 241 14.06 16.19 -4.22
CA PRO A 241 14.60 15.81 -5.53
C PRO A 241 15.07 16.99 -6.38
N SER A 242 14.40 18.14 -6.32
CA SER A 242 14.74 19.27 -7.19
C SER A 242 15.87 20.14 -6.62
N SER A 243 15.99 20.22 -5.29
CA SER A 243 17.05 20.99 -4.64
C SER A 243 18.29 20.17 -4.30
N GLY A 244 18.17 18.84 -4.22
CA GLY A 244 19.22 17.96 -3.70
C GLY A 244 19.44 18.10 -2.19
N LEU A 245 18.61 18.86 -1.48
CA LEU A 245 18.72 19.06 -0.03
C LEU A 245 18.33 17.77 0.71
N THR A 246 19.12 17.39 1.70
CA THR A 246 18.72 16.40 2.72
C THR A 246 18.53 17.11 4.05
N GLN A 247 17.31 17.08 4.59
CA GLN A 247 17.03 17.52 5.96
C GLN A 247 17.05 16.31 6.89
N LYS A 248 17.61 16.50 8.08
CA LYS A 248 17.66 15.49 9.14
C LYS A 248 16.96 16.04 10.37
N PHE A 249 16.15 15.22 11.01
CA PHE A 249 15.44 15.58 12.24
C PHE A 249 15.61 14.46 13.26
N ASP A 250 15.94 14.84 14.48
CA ASP A 250 16.00 13.97 15.65
C ASP A 250 14.78 14.20 16.54
N HIS A 251 14.55 13.28 17.48
CA HIS A 251 13.58 13.43 18.57
C HIS A 251 12.12 13.69 18.16
N LEU A 252 11.69 13.17 16.99
CA LEU A 252 10.27 13.09 16.68
C LEU A 252 9.61 12.06 17.60
N ALA A 253 8.40 12.36 18.05
CA ALA A 253 7.62 11.44 18.86
C ALA A 253 7.02 10.33 17.99
N LEU A 254 6.87 9.15 18.58
CA LEU A 254 6.02 8.08 18.05
C LEU A 254 4.56 8.58 18.00
N ASP A 255 3.76 7.94 17.16
CA ASP A 255 2.31 8.11 17.09
C ASP A 255 1.91 9.58 16.90
N SER A 256 2.65 10.26 16.04
CA SER A 256 2.59 11.71 15.87
C SER A 256 2.59 12.12 14.40
N CYS A 257 1.93 13.25 14.12
CA CYS A 257 1.86 13.83 12.79
C CYS A 257 2.66 15.14 12.74
N TYR A 258 3.49 15.29 11.71
CA TYR A 258 4.28 16.49 11.48
C TYR A 258 4.09 17.03 10.06
N THR A 259 4.17 18.35 9.92
CA THR A 259 4.41 19.00 8.63
C THR A 259 5.87 19.38 8.53
N VAL A 260 6.52 19.00 7.43
CA VAL A 260 7.91 19.36 7.13
C VAL A 260 7.93 20.18 5.86
N ARG A 261 8.48 21.38 5.97
CA ARG A 261 8.66 22.28 4.83
C ARG A 261 10.13 22.27 4.39
N GLU A 262 10.35 22.20 3.09
CA GLU A 262 11.70 22.17 2.51
C GLU A 262 12.52 23.38 2.94
N GLY A 263 13.67 23.12 3.57
CA GLY A 263 14.61 24.15 4.05
C GLY A 263 14.33 24.67 5.46
N ASP A 264 13.20 24.34 6.08
CA ASP A 264 12.94 24.74 7.47
C ASP A 264 13.79 23.92 8.46
N SER A 265 14.26 24.54 9.54
CA SER A 265 15.14 23.86 10.50
C SER A 265 14.42 22.88 11.43
N ARG A 266 13.09 22.94 11.51
CA ARG A 266 12.29 22.10 12.41
C ARG A 266 10.95 21.69 11.79
N PRO A 267 10.47 20.47 12.06
CA PRO A 267 9.13 20.05 11.69
C PRO A 267 8.09 20.69 12.62
N VAL A 268 6.87 20.89 12.11
CA VAL A 268 5.75 21.44 12.88
C VAL A 268 4.81 20.32 13.27
N LEU A 269 4.62 20.09 14.58
CA LEU A 269 3.65 19.11 15.07
C LEU A 269 2.23 19.52 14.68
N VAL A 270 1.46 18.55 14.16
CA VAL A 270 0.06 18.70 13.78
C VAL A 270 -0.77 17.81 14.69
N LYS A 271 -1.68 18.42 15.45
CA LYS A 271 -2.68 17.67 16.22
C LYS A 271 -3.83 17.29 15.31
N LEU A 272 -3.97 15.99 15.05
CA LEU A 272 -5.13 15.44 14.35
C LEU A 272 -6.22 15.14 15.38
N LYS A 273 -7.48 15.34 14.98
CA LYS A 273 -8.62 15.00 15.80
C LYS A 273 -9.13 13.64 15.34
N SER A 274 -8.99 12.63 16.19
CA SER A 274 -9.57 11.32 15.93
C SER A 274 -11.09 11.37 16.07
N PHE A 275 -11.78 10.51 15.33
CA PHE A 275 -13.22 10.29 15.40
C PHE A 275 -13.53 8.82 15.10
N ARG A 276 -14.79 8.40 15.28
CA ARG A 276 -15.22 7.05 14.89
C ARG A 276 -15.97 7.10 13.57
N LEU A 277 -15.67 6.20 12.64
CA LEU A 277 -16.37 6.12 11.36
C LEU A 277 -17.78 5.57 11.51
N SER A 278 -17.99 4.64 12.45
CA SER A 278 -19.29 4.04 12.72
C SER A 278 -19.82 4.38 14.12
N ASN A 279 -21.12 4.71 14.19
CA ASN A 279 -21.88 4.85 15.45
C ASN A 279 -22.44 3.50 15.94
N VAL A 280 -21.96 2.38 15.40
CA VAL A 280 -22.47 1.06 15.78
C VAL A 280 -21.98 0.78 17.20
N PRO A 281 -22.87 0.64 18.20
CA PRO A 281 -22.47 0.22 19.53
C PRO A 281 -21.73 -1.12 19.39
N GLN A 282 -20.67 -1.33 20.17
CA GLN A 282 -20.07 -2.67 20.33
C GLN A 282 -21.18 -3.61 20.86
N GLY A 283 -21.90 -4.23 19.92
CA GLY A 283 -23.06 -5.06 20.18
C GLY A 283 -22.61 -6.49 20.40
N HIS A 284 -22.60 -6.88 21.67
CA HIS A 284 -22.80 -8.22 22.20
C HIS A 284 -22.31 -9.39 21.33
N HIS A 285 -21.15 -9.93 21.73
CA HIS A 285 -20.83 -11.34 21.54
C HIS A 285 -22.04 -12.18 21.95
N HIS A 286 -22.71 -12.81 20.98
CA HIS A 286 -23.56 -13.95 21.24
C HIS A 286 -22.78 -15.21 20.86
N HIS A 287 -22.65 -16.06 21.87
CA HIS A 287 -22.11 -17.41 21.87
C HIS A 287 -22.73 -18.33 20.82
#